data_AF-A0A431IRA2-F1
#
_entry.id   AF-A0A431IRA2-F1
#
_cell.length_a   1.000
_cell.length_b   1.000
_cell.length_c   1.000
_cell.angle_alpha   90.00
_cell.angle_beta   90.00
_cell.angle_gamma   90.00
#
_symmetry.space_group_name_H-M   'P 1'
#
loop_
_entity.id
_entity.type
_entity.pdbx_description
1 polymer ?
#
loop_
_entity_poly.entity_id
_entity_poly.type
_entity_poly.pdbx_seq_one_letter_code
_entity_poly.pdbx_strand_id
1 'polypeptide(L)'
;MSTTVEELDDDSPVHPGEHHTHGPSTSTYFTIFWVLVAITALEVSTYFWSSWFGDASHYPAIVLLVVMMVVKFVLIASFFMHLRFDTKLLSRIFYFGLIVAMMVYVAALATMNIFTDNGNPWFNDPPPAVTTTTVAPTGG
;
A
#
# COMPACT_ATOMS: atom_id res chain seq x y z
N MET A 1 58.14 -22.02 -46.86
CA MET A 1 59.03 -20.90 -46.51
C MET A 1 58.22 -19.99 -45.58
N SER A 2 58.00 -20.43 -44.34
CA SER A 2 58.75 -20.05 -43.12
C SER A 2 58.76 -18.55 -42.88
N THR A 3 57.76 -18.06 -42.14
CA THR A 3 57.95 -16.94 -41.22
C THR A 3 57.53 -17.43 -39.84
N THR A 4 58.54 -17.90 -39.13
CA THR A 4 58.58 -17.93 -37.67
C THR A 4 59.05 -16.54 -37.25
N VAL A 5 58.11 -15.72 -36.81
CA VAL A 5 58.33 -14.62 -35.88
C VAL A 5 57.47 -15.09 -34.70
N GLU A 6 58.08 -15.60 -33.64
CA GLU A 6 58.40 -14.79 -32.46
C GLU A 6 57.15 -14.00 -32.02
N GLU A 7 56.69 -14.02 -30.79
CA GLU A 7 57.16 -14.54 -29.52
C GLU A 7 56.02 -14.11 -28.58
N LEU A 8 55.63 -14.97 -27.65
CA LEU A 8 55.10 -14.62 -26.32
C LEU A 8 54.24 -13.33 -26.23
N ASP A 9 52.92 -13.52 -26.27
CA ASP A 9 51.99 -12.77 -25.41
C ASP A 9 50.94 -13.76 -24.90
N ASP A 10 51.43 -14.78 -24.18
CA ASP A 10 50.67 -15.53 -23.18
C ASP A 10 50.69 -14.75 -21.85
N ASP A 11 50.45 -13.43 -21.93
CA ASP A 11 50.13 -12.59 -20.78
C ASP A 11 48.61 -12.44 -20.72
N SER A 12 47.92 -13.58 -20.76
CA SER A 12 46.58 -13.60 -20.19
C SER A 12 46.78 -13.46 -18.67
N PRO A 13 46.39 -12.34 -18.05
CA PRO A 13 46.26 -12.35 -16.62
C PRO A 13 45.20 -13.42 -16.34
N VAL A 14 45.63 -14.60 -15.88
CA VAL A 14 44.83 -15.46 -15.03
C VAL A 14 44.42 -14.52 -13.92
N HIS A 15 43.22 -13.94 -14.03
CA HIS A 15 42.66 -13.02 -13.07
C HIS A 15 42.12 -13.91 -11.95
N PRO A 16 42.90 -14.23 -10.89
CA PRO A 16 42.49 -15.14 -9.86
C PRO A 16 41.82 -14.25 -8.81
N GLY A 17 40.64 -13.74 -9.14
CA GLY A 17 40.08 -12.68 -8.32
C GLY A 17 38.93 -11.90 -8.92
N GLU A 18 38.10 -12.47 -9.80
CA GLU A 18 36.73 -11.97 -9.94
C GLU A 18 35.94 -12.33 -8.66
N HIS A 19 36.31 -11.63 -7.59
CA HIS A 19 35.43 -11.36 -6.48
C HIS A 19 34.33 -10.48 -7.08
N HIS A 20 33.21 -11.10 -7.51
CA HIS A 20 32.02 -10.39 -7.99
C HIS A 20 31.40 -9.60 -6.82
N THR A 21 32.03 -8.49 -6.47
CA THR A 21 31.58 -7.55 -5.46
C THR A 21 30.53 -6.62 -6.06
N HIS A 22 29.27 -6.89 -5.69
CA HIS A 22 28.27 -5.91 -5.29
C HIS A 22 27.76 -4.91 -6.35
N GLY A 23 27.05 -5.40 -7.35
CA GLY A 23 25.88 -4.65 -7.87
C GLY A 23 24.78 -4.58 -6.80
N PRO A 24 23.87 -3.58 -6.81
CA PRO A 24 22.77 -3.48 -5.86
C PRO A 24 22.02 -4.81 -5.81
N SER A 25 22.04 -5.42 -4.63
CA SER A 25 21.82 -6.86 -4.45
C SER A 25 20.42 -7.30 -4.91
N THR A 26 20.37 -8.12 -5.97
CA THR A 26 19.18 -8.89 -6.37
C THR A 26 18.56 -9.66 -5.19
N SER A 27 19.39 -10.03 -4.20
CA SER A 27 18.94 -10.69 -2.97
C SER A 27 17.98 -9.83 -2.14
N THR A 28 18.13 -8.50 -2.15
CA THR A 28 17.23 -7.60 -1.40
C THR A 28 15.81 -7.64 -1.97
N TYR A 29 15.65 -7.59 -3.29
CA TYR A 29 14.35 -7.70 -3.96
C TYR A 29 13.68 -9.05 -3.68
N PHE A 30 14.46 -10.13 -3.70
CA PHE A 30 13.94 -11.47 -3.40
C PHE A 30 13.49 -11.61 -1.93
N THR A 31 14.21 -10.97 -1.00
CA THR A 31 13.81 -10.91 0.41
C THR A 31 12.47 -10.20 0.58
N ILE A 32 12.29 -9.04 -0.08
CA ILE A 32 11.05 -8.25 -0.02
C ILE A 32 9.89 -9.01 -0.68
N PHE A 33 10.15 -9.71 -1.78
CA PHE A 33 9.17 -10.60 -2.42
C PHE A 33 8.62 -11.63 -1.43
N TRP A 34 9.49 -12.34 -0.70
CA TRP A 34 9.04 -13.32 0.29
C TRP A 34 8.26 -12.70 1.45
N VAL A 35 8.64 -11.49 1.88
CA VAL A 35 7.84 -10.73 2.88
C VAL A 35 6.44 -10.46 2.34
N LEU A 36 6.30 -10.00 1.09
CA LEU A 36 5.00 -9.78 0.47
C LEU A 36 4.16 -11.06 0.36
N VAL A 37 4.79 -12.17 0.00
CA VAL A 37 4.14 -13.47 -0.06
C VAL A 37 3.63 -13.87 1.32
N ALA A 38 4.43 -13.71 2.38
CA ALA A 38 4.02 -14.00 3.74
C ALA A 38 2.84 -13.13 4.20
N ILE A 39 2.87 -11.82 3.92
CA ILE A 39 1.75 -10.91 4.25
C ILE A 39 0.49 -11.32 3.47
N THR A 40 0.63 -11.76 2.22
CA THR A 40 -0.51 -12.23 1.40
C THR A 40 -1.07 -13.56 1.90
N ALA A 41 -0.21 -14.49 2.32
CA ALA A 41 -0.64 -15.73 2.95
C ALA A 41 -1.37 -15.44 4.26
N LEU A 42 -0.89 -14.48 5.06
CA LEU A 42 -1.56 -14.04 6.29
C LEU A 42 -2.93 -13.42 5.98
N GLU A 43 -3.04 -12.56 4.97
CA GLU A 43 -4.32 -12.01 4.52
C GLU A 43 -5.32 -13.12 4.15
N VAL A 44 -4.90 -14.07 3.33
CA VAL A 44 -5.74 -15.22 2.93
C VAL A 44 -6.10 -16.08 4.15
N SER A 45 -5.21 -16.21 5.13
CA SER A 45 -5.49 -16.97 6.36
C SER A 45 -6.64 -16.35 7.17
N THR A 46 -6.83 -15.03 7.08
CA THR A 46 -7.91 -14.31 7.77
C THR A 46 -9.30 -14.76 7.32
N TYR A 47 -9.46 -15.27 6.08
CA TYR A 47 -10.73 -15.85 5.62
C TYR A 47 -11.14 -17.09 6.41
N PHE A 48 -10.17 -17.83 6.94
CA PHE A 48 -10.42 -19.02 7.75
C PHE A 48 -10.62 -18.69 9.24
N TRP A 49 -10.27 -17.47 9.68
CA TRP A 49 -10.37 -17.06 11.08
C TRP A 49 -11.81 -17.08 11.59
N SER A 50 -12.78 -16.70 10.76
CA SER A 50 -14.22 -16.72 11.11
C SER A 50 -14.69 -18.12 11.52
N SER A 51 -14.17 -19.16 10.88
CA SER A 51 -14.50 -20.56 11.21
C SER A 51 -13.80 -21.06 12.47
N TRP A 52 -12.70 -20.44 12.90
CA TRP A 52 -11.85 -20.92 14.01
C TRP A 52 -12.11 -20.16 15.33
N PHE A 53 -12.44 -18.86 15.26
CA PHE A 53 -12.55 -17.99 16.44
C PHE A 53 -13.94 -17.36 16.63
N GLY A 54 -14.91 -17.67 15.76
CA GLY A 54 -16.31 -17.22 15.85
C GLY A 54 -16.54 -15.77 15.39
N ASP A 55 -17.81 -15.37 15.29
CA ASP A 55 -18.24 -14.09 14.67
C ASP A 55 -17.63 -12.82 15.29
N ALA A 56 -17.20 -12.89 16.56
CA ALA A 56 -16.57 -11.77 17.24
C ALA A 56 -15.21 -11.36 16.63
N SER A 57 -14.57 -12.21 15.84
CA SER A 57 -13.29 -11.90 15.20
C SER A 57 -13.41 -11.02 13.95
N HIS A 58 -14.62 -10.70 13.49
CA HIS A 58 -14.81 -9.96 12.25
C HIS A 58 -14.26 -8.52 12.31
N TYR A 59 -14.54 -7.81 13.40
CA TYR A 59 -14.04 -6.45 13.62
C TYR A 59 -12.51 -6.34 13.63
N PRO A 60 -11.77 -7.12 14.44
CA PRO A 60 -10.30 -7.06 14.42
C PRO A 60 -9.70 -7.54 13.09
N ALA A 61 -10.33 -8.51 12.41
CA ALA A 61 -9.91 -8.95 11.10
C ALA A 61 -9.94 -7.81 10.07
N ILE A 62 -11.03 -7.04 9.99
CA ILE A 62 -11.15 -5.90 9.07
C ILE A 62 -10.02 -4.89 9.30
N VAL A 63 -9.76 -4.52 10.56
CA VAL A 63 -8.71 -3.55 10.89
C VAL A 63 -7.34 -4.09 10.48
N LEU A 64 -7.05 -5.36 10.77
CA LEU A 64 -5.79 -6.01 10.36
C LEU A 64 -5.64 -6.02 8.82
N LEU A 65 -6.70 -6.36 8.09
CA LEU A 65 -6.69 -6.39 6.63
C LEU A 65 -6.40 -5.02 6.01
N VAL A 66 -7.00 -3.95 6.56
CA VAL A 66 -6.71 -2.57 6.12
C VAL A 66 -5.24 -2.21 6.37
N VAL A 67 -4.70 -2.55 7.54
CA VAL A 67 -3.29 -2.30 7.86
C VAL A 67 -2.36 -3.08 6.91
N MET A 68 -2.64 -4.37 6.68
CA MET A 68 -1.88 -5.21 5.76
C MET A 68 -1.92 -4.67 4.32
N MET A 69 -3.06 -4.16 3.86
CA MET A 69 -3.21 -3.50 2.56
C MET A 69 -2.31 -2.28 2.43
N VAL A 70 -2.30 -1.38 3.42
CA VAL A 70 -1.45 -0.18 3.42
C VAL A 70 0.03 -0.57 3.42
N VAL A 71 0.42 -1.54 4.24
CA VAL A 71 1.82 -2.01 4.33
C VAL A 71 2.28 -2.58 2.99
N LYS A 72 1.47 -3.43 2.35
CA LYS A 72 1.77 -3.96 1.02
C LYS A 72 1.93 -2.87 -0.01
N PHE A 73 1.00 -1.91 -0.04
CA PHE A 73 1.05 -0.79 -0.95
C PHE A 73 2.36 0.00 -0.80
N VAL A 74 2.76 0.33 0.43
CA VAL A 74 4.00 1.08 0.70
C VAL A 74 5.24 0.27 0.32
N LEU A 75 5.28 -1.04 0.61
CA LEU A 75 6.38 -1.91 0.22
C LEU A 75 6.52 -2.00 -1.31
N ILE A 76 5.42 -2.18 -2.03
CA ILE A 76 5.40 -2.22 -3.50
C ILE A 76 5.85 -0.87 -4.07
N ALA A 77 5.26 0.24 -3.61
CA ALA A 77 5.61 1.57 -4.09
C ALA A 77 7.08 1.90 -3.82
N SER A 78 7.59 1.59 -2.63
CA SER A 78 8.96 1.94 -2.24
C SER A 78 10.02 1.11 -2.97
N PHE A 79 9.81 -0.21 -3.08
CA PHE A 79 10.83 -1.12 -3.59
C PHE A 79 10.56 -1.59 -5.02
N PHE A 80 9.35 -2.06 -5.34
CA PHE A 80 9.03 -2.62 -6.67
C PHE A 80 8.72 -1.56 -7.73
N MET A 81 8.19 -0.39 -7.35
CA MET A 81 8.08 0.76 -8.26
C MET A 81 9.34 1.63 -8.30
N HIS A 82 10.42 1.15 -7.67
CA HIS A 82 11.72 1.82 -7.60
C HIS A 82 11.76 3.22 -6.97
N LEU A 83 10.67 3.78 -6.40
CA LEU A 83 10.68 5.13 -5.79
C LEU A 83 11.82 5.37 -4.78
N ARG A 84 12.28 4.33 -4.08
CA ARG A 84 13.39 4.44 -3.13
C ARG A 84 14.76 4.57 -3.81
N PHE A 85 14.90 4.02 -5.01
CA PHE A 85 16.12 4.03 -5.81
C PHE A 85 16.09 5.09 -6.92
N ASP A 86 14.93 5.68 -7.17
CA ASP A 86 14.71 6.72 -8.16
C ASP A 86 14.89 8.15 -7.63
N THR A 87 14.85 9.13 -8.53
CA THR A 87 14.96 10.54 -8.15
C THR A 87 13.80 10.98 -7.24
N LYS A 88 14.09 11.79 -6.21
CA LYS A 88 13.10 12.31 -5.24
C LYS A 88 11.92 13.05 -5.90
N LEU A 89 12.09 13.50 -7.14
CA LEU A 89 11.04 14.14 -7.93
C LEU A 89 9.90 13.16 -8.27
N LEU A 90 10.21 11.96 -8.75
CA LEU A 90 9.21 10.93 -9.08
C LEU A 90 8.45 10.48 -7.84
N SER A 91 9.19 10.32 -6.72
CA SER A 91 8.60 10.02 -5.43
C SER A 91 7.60 11.10 -4.99
N ARG A 92 7.96 12.39 -5.12
CA ARG A 92 7.08 13.49 -4.72
C ARG A 92 5.82 13.61 -5.59
N ILE A 93 5.94 13.40 -6.90
CA ILE A 93 4.79 13.41 -7.83
C ILE A 93 3.83 12.26 -7.53
N PHE A 94 4.35 11.07 -7.23
CA PHE A 94 3.53 9.92 -6.84
C PHE A 94 2.73 10.17 -5.57
N TYR A 95 3.39 10.63 -4.49
CA TYR A 95 2.70 10.95 -3.24
C TYR A 95 1.71 12.12 -3.40
N PHE A 96 2.03 13.11 -4.23
CA PHE A 96 1.08 14.16 -4.58
C PHE A 96 -0.16 13.59 -5.27
N GLY A 97 0.01 12.70 -6.25
CA GLY A 97 -1.10 11.99 -6.90
C GLY A 97 -1.93 11.17 -5.92
N LEU A 98 -1.29 10.47 -4.97
CA LEU A 98 -1.97 9.72 -3.91
C LEU A 98 -2.86 10.61 -3.03
N ILE A 99 -2.33 11.76 -2.60
CA ILE A 99 -3.08 12.73 -1.79
C ILE A 99 -4.25 13.31 -2.57
N VAL A 100 -4.03 13.69 -3.84
CA VAL A 100 -5.09 14.19 -4.72
C VAL A 100 -6.17 13.13 -4.93
N ALA A 101 -5.79 11.88 -5.16
CA ALA A 101 -6.73 10.76 -5.31
C ALA A 101 -7.57 10.57 -4.04
N MET A 102 -6.96 10.61 -2.85
CA MET A 102 -7.71 10.54 -1.59
C MET A 102 -8.68 11.72 -1.43
N MET A 103 -8.25 12.95 -1.76
CA MET A 103 -9.13 14.12 -1.69
C MET A 103 -10.32 14.02 -2.64
N VAL A 104 -10.09 13.61 -3.90
CA VAL A 104 -11.17 13.42 -4.87
C VAL A 104 -12.12 12.31 -4.43
N TYR A 105 -11.59 11.22 -3.88
CA TYR A 105 -12.41 10.13 -3.34
C TYR A 105 -13.32 10.60 -2.20
N VAL A 106 -12.78 11.33 -1.22
CA VAL A 106 -13.57 11.89 -0.11
C VAL A 106 -14.59 12.91 -0.63
N ALA A 107 -14.23 13.76 -1.58
CA ALA A 107 -15.16 14.71 -2.19
C ALA A 107 -16.33 14.01 -2.91
N ALA A 108 -16.06 12.88 -3.59
CA ALA A 108 -17.10 12.06 -4.18
C ALA A 108 -18.05 11.46 -3.12
N LEU A 109 -17.51 10.91 -2.03
CA LEU A 109 -18.32 10.40 -0.92
C LEU A 109 -19.17 11.50 -0.26
N ALA A 110 -18.63 12.72 -0.14
CA ALA A 110 -19.36 13.87 0.38
C ALA A 110 -20.49 14.31 -0.56
N THR A 111 -20.26 14.27 -1.88
CA THR A 111 -21.29 14.57 -2.89
C THR A 111 -22.43 13.56 -2.84
N MET A 112 -22.13 12.30 -2.52
CA MET A 112 -23.14 11.24 -2.30
C MET A 112 -23.86 11.34 -0.95
N ASN A 113 -23.68 12.45 -0.20
CA ASN A 113 -24.39 12.72 1.05
C ASN A 113 -24.13 11.65 2.15
N ILE A 114 -22.96 10.99 2.16
CA ILE A 114 -22.65 9.98 3.20
C ILE A 114 -22.38 10.60 4.58
N PHE A 115 -22.01 11.89 4.64
CA PHE A 115 -21.61 12.57 5.87
C PHE A 115 -22.64 13.57 6.41
N THR A 116 -23.79 13.73 5.76
CA THR A 116 -24.77 14.78 6.07
C THR A 116 -26.16 14.18 6.14
N ASP A 117 -26.89 14.45 7.22
CA ASP A 117 -28.30 14.10 7.34
C ASP A 117 -29.10 14.96 6.35
N ASN A 118 -29.70 14.33 5.34
CA ASN A 118 -30.51 14.99 4.33
C ASN A 118 -32.02 14.96 4.67
N GLY A 119 -32.40 14.50 5.87
CA GLY A 119 -33.77 14.52 6.38
C GLY A 119 -34.75 13.66 5.59
N ASN A 120 -34.25 12.73 4.78
CA ASN A 120 -35.12 11.84 4.03
C ASN A 120 -35.55 10.65 4.93
N PRO A 121 -36.82 10.22 4.89
CA PRO A 121 -37.32 9.11 5.73
C PRO A 121 -37.09 7.71 5.13
N TRP A 122 -36.51 7.61 3.93
CA TRP A 122 -36.38 6.37 3.16
C TRP A 122 -34.96 5.77 3.18
N PHE A 123 -33.97 6.53 3.64
CA PHE A 123 -32.61 6.12 3.93
C PHE A 123 -32.38 6.23 5.45
N ASN A 124 -31.44 5.46 5.99
CA ASN A 124 -31.18 5.35 7.43
C ASN A 124 -30.44 6.59 7.97
N ASP A 125 -31.12 7.73 7.95
CA ASP A 125 -30.64 9.00 8.51
C ASP A 125 -31.17 9.17 9.95
N PRO A 126 -30.38 9.72 10.89
CA PRO A 126 -30.87 10.04 12.22
C PRO A 126 -32.06 11.00 12.10
N PRO A 127 -33.17 10.79 12.82
CA PRO A 127 -34.31 11.69 12.72
C PRO A 127 -33.89 13.12 13.09
N PRO A 128 -34.40 14.16 12.38
CA PRO A 128 -34.01 15.54 12.61
C PRO A 128 -34.24 15.89 14.07
N ALA A 129 -33.23 16.48 14.72
CA ALA A 129 -33.32 16.91 16.10
C ALA A 129 -34.46 17.92 16.22
N VAL A 130 -35.61 17.45 16.71
CA VAL A 130 -36.78 18.29 16.98
C VAL A 130 -36.34 19.31 18.02
N THR A 131 -35.99 20.50 17.57
CA THR A 131 -35.78 21.63 18.46
C THR A 131 -37.18 21.96 18.96
N THR A 132 -37.52 21.47 20.15
CA THR A 132 -38.75 21.81 20.85
C THR A 132 -38.68 23.30 21.14
N THR A 133 -39.06 24.14 20.17
CA THR A 133 -39.40 25.53 20.44
C THR A 133 -40.56 25.46 21.40
N THR A 134 -40.23 25.59 22.69
CA THR A 134 -41.18 25.67 23.78
C THR A 134 -42.03 26.89 23.48
N VAL A 135 -43.19 26.67 22.88
CA VAL A 135 -44.22 27.69 22.77
C VAL A 135 -44.67 27.90 24.21
N ALA A 136 -44.21 28.99 24.83
CA ALA A 136 -44.64 29.37 26.16
C ALA A 136 -46.18 29.42 26.18
N PRO A 137 -46.85 28.84 27.18
CA PRO A 137 -48.30 28.88 27.23
C PRO A 137 -48.71 30.33 27.47
N THR A 138 -49.25 30.98 26.46
CA THR A 138 -49.99 32.23 26.65
C THR A 138 -51.23 31.85 27.47
N GLY A 139 -51.20 32.22 28.74
CA GLY A 139 -52.23 31.89 29.72
C GLY A 139 -53.62 32.39 29.34
N GLY A 140 -54.62 31.62 29.77
CA GLY A 140 -56.04 31.96 29.84
C GLY A 140 -56.64 31.27 31.05
#